data_AF-A0A3D4MEK0-F1
#
_entry.id   AF-A0A3D4MEK0-F1
#
_cell.length_a   1.000
_cell.length_b   1.000
_cell.length_c   1.000
_cell.angle_alpha   90.00
_cell.angle_beta   90.00
_cell.angle_gamma   90.00
#
_symmetry.space_group_name_H-M   'P 1'
#
loop_
_entity.id
_entity.type
_entity.pdbx_description
1 polymer ?
#
loop_
_entity_poly.entity_id
_entity_poly.type
_entity_poly.pdbx_seq_one_letter_code
_entity_poly.pdbx_strand_id
1 'polypeptide(L)' 'RVAVLKEHRSRGVGGVLMKYILQELSKAGDIQLFKLSAQAEAVPFYEKLGFRTRGSEYMDAGIPHYDMVLEK' A
#
# COMPACT_ATOMS: atom_id res chain seq x y z
N ARG A 1 1.30 -1.89 9.02
CA ARG A 1 1.23 -3.25 8.42
C ARG A 1 -0.21 -3.54 8.04
N VAL A 2 -0.46 -4.18 6.90
CA VAL A 2 -1.80 -4.54 6.42
C VAL A 2 -1.77 -6.02 6.02
N ALA A 3 -2.82 -6.78 6.35
CA ALA A 3 -2.91 -8.19 6.02
C ALA A 3 -4.36 -8.59 5.70
N VAL A 4 -4.51 -9.55 4.79
CA VAL A 4 -5.79 -10.20 4.49
C VAL A 4 -5.60 -11.70 4.67
N LEU A 5 -6.53 -12.33 5.40
CA LEU A 5 -6.58 -13.78 5.58
C LEU A 5 -6.55 -14.48 4.22
N LYS A 6 -5.81 -15.59 4.12
CA LYS A 6 -5.53 -16.27 2.84
C LYS A 6 -6.80 -16.60 2.06
N GLU A 7 -7.85 -17.06 2.76
CA GLU A 7 -9.16 -17.42 2.19
C GLU A 7 -9.98 -16.24 1.63
N HIS A 8 -9.62 -15.01 2.02
CA HIS A 8 -10.29 -13.77 1.60
C HIS A 8 -9.47 -12.93 0.62
N ARG A 9 -8.27 -13.40 0.23
CA ARG A 9 -7.46 -12.73 -0.81
C ARG A 9 -8.15 -12.78 -2.17
N SER A 10 -7.79 -11.84 -3.05
CA SER A 10 -8.35 -11.70 -4.40
C SER A 10 -9.86 -11.42 -4.48
N ARG A 11 -10.53 -11.16 -3.35
CA ARG A 11 -11.95 -10.77 -3.28
C ARG A 11 -12.17 -9.25 -3.14
N GLY A 12 -11.12 -8.45 -3.38
CA GLY A 12 -11.19 -6.98 -3.27
C GLY A 12 -11.12 -6.41 -1.84
N VAL A 13 -11.13 -7.26 -0.80
CA VAL A 13 -11.12 -6.87 0.63
C VAL A 13 -9.99 -5.89 0.96
N GLY A 14 -8.76 -6.18 0.53
CA GLY A 14 -7.61 -5.31 0.78
C GLY A 14 -7.77 -3.93 0.14
N GLY A 15 -8.39 -3.85 -1.04
CA GLY A 15 -8.66 -2.58 -1.71
C GLY A 15 -9.69 -1.74 -0.97
N VAL A 16 -10.75 -2.37 -0.45
CA VAL A 16 -11.77 -1.70 0.38
C VAL A 16 -11.13 -1.14 1.66
N LEU A 17 -10.32 -1.96 2.34
CA LEU A 17 -9.61 -1.55 3.56
C LEU A 17 -8.70 -0.35 3.30
N MET A 18 -7.87 -0.39 2.25
CA MET A 18 -6.96 0.71 1.93
C MET A 18 -7.71 1.98 1.56
N LYS A 19 -8.80 1.90 0.79
CA LYS A 19 -9.63 3.06 0.45
C LYS A 19 -10.24 3.70 1.69
N TYR A 20 -10.75 2.89 2.63
CA TYR A 20 -11.25 3.38 3.91
C TYR A 20 -10.16 4.12 4.69
N ILE A 21 -8.97 3.54 4.83
CA ILE A 21 -7.84 4.17 5.53
C ILE A 21 -7.47 5.52 4.87
N LEU A 22 -7.33 5.56 3.54
CA LEU A 22 -7.00 6.79 2.83
C LEU A 22 -8.08 7.87 2.99
N GLN A 23 -9.36 7.48 2.98
CA GLN A 23 -10.48 8.39 3.19
C GLN A 23 -10.51 8.96 4.62
N GLU A 24 -10.32 8.12 5.64
CA GLU A 24 -10.30 8.57 7.03
C GLU A 24 -9.10 9.49 7.32
N LEU A 25 -7.93 9.13 6.82
CA LEU A 25 -6.74 9.97 6.93
C LEU A 25 -6.92 11.32 6.22
N SER A 26 -7.62 11.34 5.09
CA SER A 26 -7.95 12.58 4.38
C SER A 26 -8.83 13.54 5.17
N LYS A 27 -9.58 13.07 6.17
CA LYS A 27 -10.42 13.90 7.04
C LYS A 27 -9.63 14.47 8.23
N ALA A 28 -8.53 13.84 8.61
CA ALA A 28 -7.75 14.17 9.80
C ALA A 28 -6.86 15.42 9.62
N GLY A 29 -6.75 15.95 8.40
CA GLY A 29 -5.99 17.15 8.09
C GLY A 29 -5.47 17.15 6.65
N ASP A 30 -4.59 18.12 6.35
CA ASP A 30 -4.01 18.27 5.02
C ASP A 30 -2.81 17.32 4.83
N ILE A 31 -3.11 16.04 4.59
CA ILE A 31 -2.10 15.03 4.29
C ILE A 31 -1.69 15.14 2.83
N GLN A 32 -0.45 15.54 2.61
CA GLN A 32 0.14 15.73 1.29
C GLN A 32 0.78 14.45 0.71
N LEU A 33 1.11 13.47 1.57
CA LEU A 33 1.91 12.32 1.16
C LEU A 33 1.63 11.08 2.01
N PHE A 34 1.23 9.99 1.35
CA PHE A 34 1.18 8.66 1.95
C PHE A 34 2.43 7.88 1.59
N LYS A 35 3.01 7.15 2.55
CA LYS A 35 4.17 6.29 2.34
C LYS A 35 3.91 4.91 2.92
N LEU A 36 4.39 3.89 2.22
CA LEU A 36 4.39 2.51 2.71
C LEU A 36 5.62 1.76 2.20
N SER A 37 5.97 0.69 2.90
CA SER A 37 6.86 -0.35 2.38
C SER A 37 5.98 -1.51 1.90
N ALA A 38 6.15 -1.91 0.65
CA ALA A 38 5.41 -3.00 0.02
C ALA A 38 6.36 -4.13 -0.36
N GLN A 39 5.96 -5.36 -0.10
CA GLN A 39 6.59 -6.54 -0.71
C GLN A 39 6.55 -6.37 -2.24
N ALA A 40 7.60 -6.78 -2.95
CA ALA A 40 7.68 -6.64 -4.41
C ALA A 40 6.46 -7.28 -5.12
N GLU A 41 5.98 -8.43 -4.63
CA GLU A 41 4.78 -9.11 -5.15
C GLU A 41 3.47 -8.30 -4.96
N ALA A 42 3.44 -7.39 -3.97
CA ALA A 42 2.29 -6.56 -3.66
C ALA A 42 2.30 -5.21 -4.39
N VAL A 43 3.38 -4.86 -5.10
CA VAL A 43 3.49 -3.60 -5.85
C VAL A 43 2.30 -3.40 -6.82
N PRO A 44 1.91 -4.38 -7.68
CA PRO A 44 0.79 -4.21 -8.60
C PRO A 44 -0.56 -3.97 -7.90
N PHE A 45 -0.71 -4.40 -6.65
CA PHE A 45 -1.90 -4.11 -5.85
C PHE A 45 -1.95 -2.63 -5.44
N TYR A 46 -0.82 -2.08 -4.98
CA TYR A 46 -0.75 -0.67 -4.55
C TYR A 46 -0.74 0.31 -5.74
N GLU A 47 -0.17 -0.08 -6.88
CA GLU A 47 -0.25 0.71 -8.13
C GLU A 47 -1.70 0.94 -8.57
N LYS A 48 -2.57 -0.06 -8.43
CA LYS A 48 -4.02 0.08 -8.68
C LYS A 48 -4.72 1.05 -7.74
N LEU A 49 -4.11 1.36 -6.60
CA LEU A 49 -4.58 2.35 -5.62
C LEU A 49 -3.92 3.74 -5.83
N GLY A 50 -3.09 3.89 -6.86
CA GLY A 50 -2.43 5.15 -7.21
C GLY A 50 -1.03 5.33 -6.63
N PHE A 51 -0.54 4.39 -5.83
CA PHE A 51 0.83 4.45 -5.32
C PHE A 51 1.85 4.22 -6.45
N ARG A 52 3.05 4.76 -6.26
CA ARG A 52 4.20 4.56 -7.15
C ARG A 52 5.41 4.13 -6.33
N THR A 53 6.26 3.30 -6.90
CA THR A 53 7.55 2.96 -6.27
C THR A 53 8.44 4.19 -6.16
N ARG A 54 9.24 4.26 -5.11
CA ARG A 54 10.18 5.33 -4.84
C ARG A 54 11.54 4.73 -4.47
N GLY A 55 12.49 4.83 -5.40
CA GLY A 55 13.81 4.25 -5.25
C GLY A 55 13.88 2.79 -5.71
N SER A 56 14.95 2.11 -5.32
CA SER A 56 15.26 0.74 -5.74
C SER A 56 14.64 -0.32 -4.82
N GLU A 57 14.59 -1.55 -5.32
CA GLU A 57 14.25 -2.72 -4.50
C GLU A 57 15.24 -2.89 -3.35
N TYR A 58 14.75 -3.31 -2.19
CA TYR A 58 15.58 -3.67 -1.04
C TYR A 58 15.05 -4.91 -0.34
N MET A 59 15.91 -5.58 0.43
CA MET A 59 15.52 -6.72 1.24
C MET A 59 15.02 -6.27 2.62
N ASP A 60 13.82 -6.72 3.00
CA ASP A 60 13.32 -6.59 4.37
C ASP A 60 12.73 -7.94 4.82
N ALA A 61 13.12 -8.38 6.02
CA ALA A 61 12.76 -9.68 6.58
C ALA A 61 12.99 -10.89 5.64
N GLY A 62 14.01 -10.83 4.77
CA GLY A 62 14.38 -11.92 3.85
C GLY A 62 13.54 -12.00 2.57
N ILE A 63 12.72 -10.98 2.27
CA ILE A 63 11.95 -10.90 1.02
C ILE A 63 12.09 -9.51 0.39
N PRO A 64 11.97 -9.39 -0.95
CA PRO A 64 12.15 -8.13 -1.66
C PRO A 64 10.98 -7.17 -1.41
N HIS A 65 11.31 -5.89 -1.26
CA HIS A 65 10.40 -4.79 -0.97
C HIS A 65 10.74 -3.54 -1.79
N TYR A 66 9.75 -2.66 -1.93
CA TYR A 66 9.89 -1.30 -2.43
C TYR A 66 9.25 -0.32 -1.45
N ASP A 67 9.87 0.84 -1.30
CA ASP A 67 9.17 2.01 -0.80
C ASP A 67 8.17 2.46 -1.85
N MET A 68 6.94 2.78 -1.44
CA MET A 68 5.91 3.32 -2.32
C MET A 68 5.27 4.56 -1.72
N VAL A 69 4.90 5.48 -2.60
CA VAL A 69 4.30 6.77 -2.24
C VAL A 69 3.04 7.06 -3.05
N LEU A 70 2.09 7.74 -2.42
CA LEU A 70 0.94 8.35 -3.08
C LEU A 70 0.94 9.83 -2.68
N GLU A 71 1.21 10.68 -3.67
CA GLU A 71 1.09 12.13 -3.58
C GLU A 71 -0.37 12.51 -3.81
N LYS A 72 -0.85 13.53 -3.07
CA LYS A 72 -2.24 13.99 -3.14
C LYS A 72 -2.39 15.27 -3.94
#